data_AF-A0A387BCQ4-F1
#
_entry.id   AF-A0A387BCQ4-F1
#
_cell.length_a   1.000
_cell.length_b   1.000
_cell.length_c   1.000
_cell.angle_alpha   90.00
_cell.angle_beta   90.00
_cell.angle_gamma   90.00
#
_symmetry.space_group_name_H-M   'P 1'
#
loop_
_entity.id
_entity.type
_entity.pdbx_description
1 polymer ?
#
loop_
_entity_poly.entity_id
_entity_poly.type
_entity_poly.pdbx_seq_one_letter_code
_entity_poly.pdbx_strand_id
1 'polypeptide(L)'
;MQQPVAAWSRRALVPASGVAASALVLFGFQLPGWGHLLLVASVGLAWWLDRELGADLTLIGVGIAIVSATSVEADVAWGAFFRIGTVLALAVAVPFVLDRFLLRRRAITFPWRSREKKTRLEIAYLVAVPLLGWLILPFYFIRSGAYLNWPHITDLSELLRFLVGVIAVGTWDELFFICTCFALLRRHMPVWPANLVQAVIFVSFLWELGYRAWGPLLTFPFALLQGYLFARTRSLGYVLSVHLLFDAIVFLAIVHAHNPGWIPIFVY
;
A
#
# COMPACT_ATOMS: atom_id res chain seq x y z
N MET A 1 -5.38 -22.91 -13.06
CA MET A 1 -6.63 -22.66 -13.80
C MET A 1 -6.88 -21.16 -13.84
N GLN A 2 -6.71 -20.53 -15.01
CA GLN A 2 -7.39 -19.25 -15.28
C GLN A 2 -8.88 -19.59 -15.29
N GLN A 3 -9.62 -19.17 -14.27
CA GLN A 3 -11.07 -19.21 -14.40
C GLN A 3 -11.45 -18.28 -15.56
N PRO A 4 -12.37 -18.71 -16.46
CA PRO A 4 -12.90 -17.81 -17.47
C PRO A 4 -13.37 -16.53 -16.78
N VAL A 5 -13.12 -15.38 -17.40
CA VAL A 5 -13.61 -14.09 -16.89
C VAL A 5 -15.12 -14.17 -16.91
N ALA A 6 -15.72 -14.53 -15.77
CA ALA A 6 -17.14 -14.38 -15.56
C ALA A 6 -17.51 -12.95 -15.96
N ALA A 7 -18.66 -12.76 -16.60
CA ALA A 7 -19.16 -11.43 -16.94
C ALA A 7 -19.16 -10.58 -15.66
N TRP A 8 -18.13 -9.77 -15.49
CA TRP A 8 -17.91 -9.06 -14.24
C TRP A 8 -18.86 -7.86 -14.22
N SER A 9 -19.47 -7.64 -13.06
CA SER A 9 -20.44 -6.58 -12.92
C SER A 9 -19.71 -5.23 -12.98
N ARG A 10 -19.84 -4.51 -14.10
CA ARG A 10 -19.39 -3.11 -14.18
C ARG A 10 -20.01 -2.24 -13.08
N ARG A 11 -21.15 -2.67 -12.52
CA ARG A 11 -21.80 -2.00 -11.37
C ARG A 11 -20.96 -2.08 -10.10
N ALA A 12 -20.12 -3.11 -9.93
CA ALA A 12 -19.22 -3.22 -8.79
C ALA A 12 -18.10 -2.17 -8.82
N LEU A 13 -17.78 -1.63 -10.00
CA LEU A 13 -16.77 -0.59 -10.13
C LEU A 13 -17.20 0.71 -9.44
N VAL A 14 -18.48 1.05 -9.47
CA VAL A 14 -18.98 2.31 -8.89
C VAL A 14 -18.72 2.41 -7.39
N PRO A 15 -19.16 1.47 -6.53
CA PRO A 15 -18.87 1.54 -5.11
C PRO A 15 -17.39 1.32 -4.81
N ALA A 16 -16.67 0.48 -5.58
CA ALA A 16 -15.23 0.27 -5.38
C ALA A 16 -14.41 1.54 -5.68
N SER A 17 -14.73 2.26 -6.77
CA SER A 17 -14.18 3.58 -7.08
C SER A 17 -14.58 4.61 -6.04
N GLY A 18 -15.79 4.51 -5.46
CA GLY A 18 -16.21 5.35 -4.34
C GLY A 18 -15.37 5.12 -3.07
N VAL A 19 -15.04 3.88 -2.73
CA VAL A 19 -14.11 3.55 -1.63
C VAL A 19 -12.70 4.10 -1.91
N ALA A 20 -12.21 3.98 -3.15
CA ALA A 20 -10.92 4.57 -3.53
C ALA A 20 -10.92 6.10 -3.49
N ALA A 21 -12.01 6.74 -3.95
CA ALA A 21 -12.19 8.18 -3.85
C ALA A 21 -12.29 8.64 -2.39
N SER A 22 -12.93 7.86 -1.52
CA SER A 22 -12.91 8.08 -0.07
C SER A 22 -11.49 8.08 0.48
N ALA A 23 -10.65 7.12 0.09
CA ALA A 23 -9.24 7.09 0.53
C ALA A 23 -8.49 8.35 0.08
N LEU A 24 -8.74 8.83 -1.16
CA LEU A 24 -8.17 10.08 -1.65
C LEU A 24 -8.65 11.29 -0.85
N VAL A 25 -9.93 11.35 -0.49
CA VAL A 25 -10.48 12.44 0.34
C VAL A 25 -9.94 12.39 1.78
N LEU A 26 -9.79 11.18 2.35
CA LEU A 26 -9.24 10.97 3.69
C LEU A 26 -7.77 11.36 3.77
N PHE A 27 -6.93 10.78 2.91
CA PHE A 27 -5.48 10.86 3.07
C PHE A 27 -4.83 11.88 2.12
N GLY A 28 -5.38 12.04 0.91
CA GLY A 28 -4.88 13.00 -0.08
C GLY A 28 -5.28 14.44 0.25
N PHE A 29 -6.58 14.66 0.50
CA PHE A 29 -7.13 15.97 0.82
C PHE A 29 -7.25 16.24 2.33
N GLN A 30 -7.04 15.24 3.18
CA GLN A 30 -7.10 15.38 4.65
C GLN A 30 -8.45 15.95 5.13
N LEU A 31 -9.54 15.49 4.50
CA LEU A 31 -10.93 15.89 4.82
C LEU A 31 -11.67 14.73 5.48
N PRO A 32 -11.43 14.42 6.78
CA PRO A 32 -11.92 13.21 7.41
C PRO A 32 -13.45 13.10 7.38
N GLY A 33 -14.20 14.17 7.66
CA GLY A 33 -15.66 14.13 7.64
C GLY A 33 -16.24 13.66 6.30
N TRP A 34 -15.80 14.28 5.20
CA TRP A 34 -16.25 13.94 3.85
C TRP A 34 -15.73 12.58 3.38
N GLY A 35 -14.50 12.23 3.75
CA GLY A 35 -13.90 10.95 3.46
C GLY A 35 -14.72 9.80 4.07
N HIS A 36 -15.00 9.84 5.37
CA HIS A 36 -15.79 8.81 6.04
C HIS A 36 -17.24 8.76 5.52
N LEU A 37 -17.86 9.90 5.23
CA LEU A 37 -19.19 9.96 4.62
C LEU A 37 -19.21 9.21 3.28
N LEU A 38 -18.24 9.50 2.41
CA LEU A 38 -18.11 8.85 1.11
C LEU A 38 -17.83 7.35 1.25
N LEU A 39 -17.02 6.95 2.24
CA LEU A 39 -16.76 5.54 2.55
C LEU A 39 -18.05 4.80 2.88
N VAL A 40 -18.82 5.33 3.84
CA VAL A 40 -20.08 4.74 4.31
C VAL A 40 -21.10 4.69 3.17
N ALA A 41 -21.24 5.76 2.39
CA ALA A 41 -22.12 5.81 1.23
C ALA A 41 -21.73 4.76 0.17
N SER A 42 -20.44 4.60 -0.11
CA SER A 42 -19.92 3.65 -1.10
C SER A 42 -20.11 2.20 -0.65
N VAL A 43 -19.86 1.90 0.63
CA VAL A 43 -20.11 0.58 1.21
C VAL A 43 -21.62 0.29 1.26
N GLY A 44 -22.45 1.26 1.65
CA GLY A 44 -23.91 1.13 1.63
C GLY A 44 -24.46 0.86 0.23
N LEU A 45 -23.95 1.56 -0.78
CA LEU A 45 -24.26 1.29 -2.19
C LEU A 45 -23.86 -0.12 -2.59
N ALA A 46 -22.68 -0.60 -2.17
CA ALA A 46 -22.27 -1.98 -2.44
C ALA A 46 -23.24 -2.99 -1.81
N TRP A 47 -23.62 -2.83 -0.55
CA TRP A 47 -24.60 -3.70 0.11
C TRP A 47 -25.97 -3.69 -0.58
N TRP A 48 -26.39 -2.55 -1.13
CA TRP A 48 -27.63 -2.43 -1.89
C TRP A 48 -27.57 -3.16 -3.24
N LEU A 49 -26.40 -3.15 -3.90
CA LEU A 49 -26.20 -3.78 -5.20
C LEU A 49 -25.95 -5.30 -5.10
N ASP A 50 -25.09 -5.73 -4.18
CA ASP A 50 -24.70 -7.12 -4.00
C ASP A 50 -24.14 -7.38 -2.58
N ARG A 51 -24.59 -8.45 -1.92
CA ARG A 51 -24.19 -8.75 -0.54
C ARG A 51 -22.72 -9.16 -0.41
N GLU A 52 -22.18 -9.89 -1.38
CA GLU A 52 -20.77 -10.29 -1.33
C GLU A 52 -19.84 -9.09 -1.56
N LEU A 53 -20.19 -8.21 -2.49
CA LEU A 53 -19.49 -6.95 -2.73
C LEU A 53 -19.56 -6.05 -1.49
N GLY A 54 -20.75 -5.91 -0.89
CA GLY A 54 -20.94 -5.17 0.35
C GLY A 54 -20.04 -5.68 1.47
N ALA A 55 -20.01 -6.99 1.70
CA ALA A 55 -19.15 -7.60 2.72
C ALA A 55 -17.65 -7.35 2.43
N ASP A 56 -17.21 -7.54 1.18
CA ASP A 56 -15.81 -7.41 0.81
C ASP A 56 -15.33 -5.94 0.85
N LEU A 57 -16.15 -4.97 0.40
CA LEU A 57 -15.83 -3.55 0.53
C LEU A 57 -15.93 -3.06 1.97
N THR A 58 -16.76 -3.68 2.82
CA THR A 58 -16.79 -3.38 4.27
C THR A 58 -15.46 -3.74 4.91
N LEU A 59 -14.85 -4.87 4.57
CA LEU A 59 -13.55 -5.27 5.11
C LEU A 59 -12.45 -4.27 4.71
N ILE A 60 -12.43 -3.83 3.46
CA ILE A 60 -11.52 -2.77 2.98
C ILE A 60 -11.79 -1.46 3.74
N GLY A 61 -13.06 -1.06 3.83
CA GLY A 61 -13.46 0.17 4.49
C GLY A 61 -13.13 0.20 5.98
N VAL A 62 -13.25 -0.93 6.69
CA VAL A 62 -12.83 -1.06 8.10
C VAL A 62 -11.34 -0.81 8.23
N GLY A 63 -10.52 -1.39 7.35
CA GLY A 63 -9.08 -1.12 7.35
C GLY A 63 -8.75 0.35 7.11
N ILE A 64 -9.37 0.96 6.09
CA ILE A 64 -9.21 2.40 5.80
C ILE A 64 -9.64 3.27 7.00
N ALA A 65 -10.77 2.96 7.63
CA ALA A 65 -11.30 3.69 8.78
C ALA A 65 -10.41 3.56 10.02
N ILE A 66 -9.74 2.42 10.21
CA ILE A 66 -8.76 2.24 11.28
C ILE A 66 -7.53 3.10 11.02
N VAL A 67 -7.00 3.10 9.79
CA VAL A 67 -5.84 3.91 9.41
C VAL A 67 -6.14 5.41 9.57
N SER A 68 -7.33 5.86 9.15
CA SER A 68 -7.73 7.28 9.26
C SER A 68 -7.96 7.78 10.70
N ALA A 69 -7.83 6.91 11.71
CA ALA A 69 -7.96 7.30 13.12
C ALA A 69 -6.72 8.03 13.67
N THR A 70 -5.57 7.98 12.97
CA THR A 70 -4.35 8.72 13.33
C THR A 70 -3.72 9.30 12.08
N SER A 71 -2.95 10.38 12.23
CA SER A 71 -1.98 10.77 11.19
C SER A 71 -0.96 9.64 11.00
N VAL A 72 -0.68 9.33 9.74
CA VAL A 72 0.37 8.38 9.33
C VAL A 72 1.64 9.07 8.83
N GLU A 73 1.77 10.38 9.06
CA GLU A 73 3.01 11.12 8.79
C GLU A 73 4.20 10.43 9.47
N ALA A 74 5.31 10.34 8.73
CA ALA A 74 6.49 9.62 9.19
C ALA A 74 7.13 10.31 10.41
N ASP A 75 7.06 9.65 11.57
CA ASP A 75 7.65 10.11 12.82
C ASP A 75 8.28 8.91 13.56
N VAL A 76 9.52 9.09 14.01
CA VAL A 76 10.32 8.08 14.73
C VAL A 76 10.24 8.22 16.24
N ALA A 77 9.61 9.26 16.77
CA ALA A 77 9.36 9.40 18.20
C ALA A 77 8.64 8.16 18.74
N TRP A 78 9.06 7.66 19.91
CA TRP A 78 8.54 6.39 20.45
C TRP A 78 7.01 6.33 20.53
N GLY A 79 6.36 7.44 20.90
CA GLY A 79 4.91 7.53 20.95
C GLY A 79 4.26 7.35 19.57
N ALA A 80 4.79 8.02 18.55
CA ALA A 80 4.30 7.87 17.17
C ALA A 80 4.62 6.48 16.61
N PHE A 81 5.83 5.97 16.85
CA PHE A 81 6.28 4.65 16.40
C PHE A 81 5.32 3.53 16.85
N PHE A 82 4.97 3.49 18.15
CA PHE A 82 4.02 2.50 18.66
C PHE A 82 2.57 2.78 18.25
N ARG A 83 2.15 4.06 18.18
CA ARG A 83 0.80 4.44 17.75
C ARG A 83 0.54 4.01 16.31
N ILE A 84 1.40 4.42 15.38
CA ILE A 84 1.31 4.08 13.96
C ILE A 84 1.42 2.57 13.78
N GLY A 85 2.41 1.92 14.39
CA GLY A 85 2.58 0.47 14.31
C GLY A 85 1.34 -0.30 14.79
N THR A 86 0.70 0.14 15.88
CA THR A 86 -0.53 -0.47 16.39
C THR A 86 -1.70 -0.27 15.44
N VAL A 87 -1.89 0.95 14.93
CA VAL A 87 -2.99 1.25 14.00
C VAL A 87 -2.85 0.44 12.71
N LEU A 88 -1.65 0.39 12.12
CA LEU A 88 -1.39 -0.41 10.93
C LEU A 88 -1.63 -1.91 11.21
N ALA A 89 -1.12 -2.44 12.32
CA ALA A 89 -1.37 -3.82 12.71
C ALA A 89 -2.87 -4.13 12.81
N LEU A 90 -3.65 -3.24 13.44
CA LEU A 90 -5.11 -3.37 13.55
C LEU A 90 -5.82 -3.29 12.19
N ALA A 91 -5.37 -2.41 11.29
CA ALA A 91 -5.95 -2.25 9.96
C ALA A 91 -5.85 -3.51 9.08
N VAL A 92 -4.90 -4.41 9.35
CA VAL A 92 -4.80 -5.73 8.72
C VAL A 92 -5.46 -6.82 9.56
N ALA A 93 -5.21 -6.81 10.88
CA ALA A 93 -5.69 -7.86 11.77
C ALA A 93 -7.23 -7.87 11.89
N VAL A 94 -7.87 -6.70 11.99
CA VAL A 94 -9.32 -6.61 12.16
C VAL A 94 -10.06 -7.13 10.92
N PRO A 95 -9.79 -6.67 9.68
CA PRO A 95 -10.42 -7.26 8.49
C PRO A 95 -10.16 -8.76 8.35
N PHE A 96 -8.94 -9.22 8.66
CA PHE A 96 -8.61 -10.65 8.63
C PHE A 96 -9.43 -11.48 9.64
N VAL A 97 -9.57 -11.01 10.88
CA VAL A 97 -10.36 -11.66 11.93
C VAL A 97 -11.84 -11.65 11.57
N LEU A 98 -12.37 -10.53 11.05
CA LEU A 98 -13.75 -10.43 10.59
C LEU A 98 -14.03 -11.40 9.43
N ASP A 99 -13.16 -11.48 8.42
CA ASP A 99 -13.29 -12.45 7.32
C ASP A 99 -13.29 -13.89 7.85
N ARG A 100 -12.35 -14.21 8.75
CA ARG A 100 -12.14 -15.56 9.24
C ARG A 100 -13.23 -16.06 10.19
N PHE A 101 -13.64 -15.23 11.14
CA PHE A 101 -14.45 -15.68 12.28
C PHE A 101 -15.89 -15.19 12.19
N LEU A 102 -16.12 -13.95 11.76
CA LEU A 102 -17.48 -13.42 11.64
C LEU A 102 -18.13 -13.89 10.33
N LEU A 103 -17.43 -13.72 9.21
CA LEU A 103 -17.94 -14.14 7.90
C LEU A 103 -17.70 -15.63 7.62
N ARG A 104 -16.83 -16.28 8.41
CA ARG A 104 -16.46 -17.70 8.27
C ARG A 104 -15.92 -18.06 6.88
N ARG A 105 -15.19 -17.13 6.27
CA ARG A 105 -14.56 -17.26 4.95
C ARG A 105 -13.05 -17.35 5.07
N ARG A 106 -12.40 -17.62 3.94
CA ARG A 106 -10.94 -17.55 3.78
C ARG A 106 -10.60 -16.74 2.54
N ALA A 107 -11.22 -15.57 2.41
CA ALA A 107 -10.99 -14.68 1.28
C ALA A 107 -9.63 -13.98 1.41
N ILE A 108 -9.27 -13.57 2.64
CA ILE A 108 -7.95 -12.98 2.93
C ILE A 108 -6.97 -14.12 3.26
N THR A 109 -5.95 -14.26 2.41
CA THR A 109 -4.90 -15.27 2.55
C THR A 109 -3.53 -14.69 2.23
N PHE A 110 -2.48 -15.27 2.81
CA PHE A 110 -1.10 -14.79 2.69
C PHE A 110 -0.23 -15.88 2.04
N PRO A 111 -0.24 -16.02 0.71
CA PRO A 111 0.47 -17.09 0.01
C PRO A 111 1.99 -16.80 -0.01
N TRP A 112 2.71 -17.23 1.03
CA TRP A 112 4.12 -16.91 1.23
C TRP A 112 5.03 -17.28 0.05
N ARG A 113 4.83 -18.48 -0.51
CA ARG A 113 5.67 -19.02 -1.58
C ARG A 113 4.82 -19.56 -2.73
N SER A 114 5.11 -19.12 -3.94
CA SER A 114 4.61 -19.78 -5.14
C SER A 114 5.30 -21.13 -5.37
N ARG A 115 4.54 -22.09 -5.88
CA ARG A 115 5.04 -23.41 -6.27
C ARG A 115 5.65 -23.42 -7.69
N GLU A 116 5.57 -22.29 -8.39
CA GLU A 116 6.08 -22.14 -9.75
C GLU A 116 7.57 -21.76 -9.74
N LYS A 117 8.31 -22.19 -10.76
CA LYS A 117 9.72 -21.81 -10.92
C LYS A 117 9.82 -20.34 -11.29
N LYS A 118 10.77 -19.63 -10.69
CA LYS A 118 10.98 -18.21 -10.98
C LYS A 118 11.38 -18.01 -12.45
N THR A 119 10.72 -17.08 -13.12
CA THR A 119 11.06 -16.72 -14.49
C THR A 119 12.28 -15.78 -14.53
N ARG A 120 12.99 -15.71 -15.66
CA ARG A 120 14.10 -14.75 -15.83
C ARG A 120 13.64 -13.30 -15.64
N LEU A 121 12.40 -12.99 -16.05
CA LEU A 121 11.79 -11.69 -15.88
C LEU A 121 11.58 -11.35 -14.39
N GLU A 122 11.12 -12.30 -13.59
CA GLU A 122 10.98 -12.11 -12.13
C GLU A 122 12.32 -11.84 -11.45
N ILE A 123 13.38 -12.53 -11.88
CA ILE A 123 14.73 -12.26 -11.37
C ILE A 123 15.19 -10.87 -11.80
N ALA A 124 14.92 -10.48 -13.05
CA ALA A 124 15.27 -9.15 -13.55
C ALA A 124 14.59 -8.04 -12.75
N TYR A 125 13.31 -8.21 -12.35
CA TYR A 125 12.60 -7.22 -11.52
C TYR A 125 13.24 -7.00 -10.15
N LEU A 126 13.79 -8.05 -9.52
CA LEU A 126 14.49 -7.92 -8.22
C LEU A 126 15.71 -6.99 -8.29
N VAL A 127 16.31 -6.83 -9.48
CA VAL A 127 17.47 -5.95 -9.70
C VAL A 127 17.02 -4.61 -10.30
N ALA A 128 16.12 -4.64 -11.27
CA ALA A 128 15.69 -3.45 -11.99
C ALA A 128 14.94 -2.46 -11.09
N VAL A 129 14.08 -2.93 -10.19
CA VAL A 129 13.29 -2.04 -9.33
C VAL A 129 14.17 -1.26 -8.35
N PRO A 130 15.10 -1.87 -7.59
CA PRO A 130 16.03 -1.12 -6.74
C PRO A 130 16.96 -0.20 -7.53
N LEU A 131 17.42 -0.64 -8.71
CA LEU A 131 18.27 0.18 -9.58
C LEU A 131 17.55 1.44 -10.06
N LEU A 132 16.29 1.30 -10.49
CA LEU A 132 15.44 2.45 -10.86
C LEU A 132 15.18 3.36 -9.66
N GLY A 133 14.90 2.78 -8.49
CA GLY A 133 14.80 3.54 -7.25
C GLY A 133 16.06 4.35 -6.97
N TRP A 134 17.23 3.73 -7.13
CA TRP A 134 18.52 4.38 -6.85
C TRP A 134 18.79 5.55 -7.81
N LEU A 135 18.35 5.43 -9.05
CA LEU A 135 18.51 6.48 -10.06
C LEU A 135 17.50 7.63 -9.90
N ILE A 136 16.27 7.33 -9.49
CA ILE A 136 15.14 8.28 -9.56
C ILE A 136 14.86 8.94 -8.19
N LEU A 137 14.93 8.18 -7.10
CA LEU A 137 14.50 8.63 -5.77
C LEU A 137 15.29 9.82 -5.23
N PRO A 138 16.64 9.89 -5.35
CA PRO A 138 17.39 11.05 -4.87
C PRO A 138 17.00 12.34 -5.59
N PHE A 139 16.84 12.27 -6.92
CA PHE A 139 16.36 13.40 -7.71
C PHE A 139 14.97 13.84 -7.26
N TYR A 140 14.04 12.90 -7.09
CA TYR A 140 12.71 13.19 -6.56
C TYR A 140 12.77 13.85 -5.19
N PHE A 141 13.36 13.19 -4.21
CA PHE A 141 13.37 13.63 -2.82
C PHE A 141 14.00 15.01 -2.68
N ILE A 142 15.19 15.21 -3.26
CA ILE A 142 15.99 16.42 -3.05
C ILE A 142 15.48 17.58 -3.89
N ARG A 143 15.18 17.38 -5.18
CA ARG A 143 14.74 18.49 -6.06
C ARG A 143 13.33 18.98 -5.74
N SER A 144 12.45 18.09 -5.28
CA SER A 144 11.08 18.49 -4.90
C SER A 144 10.96 18.96 -3.45
N GLY A 145 11.96 18.69 -2.61
CA GLY A 145 11.89 18.91 -1.17
C GLY A 145 11.02 17.87 -0.43
N ALA A 146 10.56 16.81 -1.11
CA ALA A 146 9.70 15.80 -0.49
C ALA A 146 10.36 15.06 0.69
N TYR A 147 11.70 15.04 0.76
CA TYR A 147 12.42 14.44 1.89
C TYR A 147 12.08 15.11 3.23
N LEU A 148 11.66 16.38 3.23
CA LEU A 148 11.30 17.13 4.44
C LEU A 148 10.01 16.61 5.13
N ASN A 149 9.23 15.77 4.44
CA ASN A 149 8.08 15.09 5.06
C ASN A 149 8.50 13.86 5.89
N TRP A 150 9.79 13.54 5.89
CA TRP A 150 10.37 12.41 6.60
C TRP A 150 11.22 12.91 7.77
N PRO A 151 11.38 12.11 8.84
CA PRO A 151 12.07 12.56 10.03
C PRO A 151 13.55 12.81 9.76
N HIS A 152 14.07 13.93 10.28
CA HIS A 152 15.50 14.22 10.27
C HIS A 152 16.19 13.37 11.33
N ILE A 153 16.92 12.34 10.88
CA ILE A 153 17.58 11.36 11.73
C ILE A 153 18.90 11.93 12.25
N THR A 154 19.05 11.97 13.57
CA THR A 154 20.20 12.58 14.24
C THR A 154 21.07 11.56 14.98
N ASP A 155 20.54 10.40 15.34
CA ASP A 155 21.26 9.36 16.07
C ASP A 155 20.98 7.93 15.57
N LEU A 156 21.74 6.96 16.10
CA LEU A 156 21.62 5.55 15.73
C LEU A 156 20.27 4.92 16.15
N SER A 157 19.69 5.35 17.28
CA SER A 157 18.38 4.84 17.73
C SER A 157 17.25 5.26 16.79
N GLU A 158 17.26 6.52 16.35
CA GLU A 158 16.35 7.04 15.32
C GLU A 158 16.56 6.33 13.99
N LEU A 159 17.81 6.12 13.57
CA LEU A 159 18.13 5.39 12.34
C LEU A 159 17.57 3.96 12.34
N LEU A 160 17.78 3.23 13.45
CA LEU A 160 17.29 1.85 13.59
C LEU A 160 15.76 1.80 13.65
N ARG A 161 15.12 2.72 14.38
CA ARG A 161 13.65 2.84 14.39
C ARG A 161 13.11 3.15 13.01
N PHE A 162 13.75 4.06 12.27
CA PHE A 162 13.35 4.37 10.91
C PHE A 162 13.47 3.15 9.99
N LEU A 163 14.58 2.41 10.05
CA LEU A 163 14.76 1.18 9.28
C LEU A 163 13.69 0.14 9.59
N VAL A 164 13.42 -0.11 10.88
CA VAL A 164 12.36 -1.04 11.32
C VAL A 164 11.00 -0.55 10.85
N GLY A 165 10.73 0.75 10.96
CA GLY A 165 9.49 1.37 10.49
C GLY A 165 9.28 1.17 8.99
N VAL A 166 10.30 1.45 8.17
CA VAL A 166 10.26 1.26 6.71
C VAL A 166 9.98 -0.21 6.36
N ILE A 167 10.69 -1.17 6.98
CA ILE A 167 10.46 -2.60 6.72
C ILE A 167 9.06 -3.04 7.16
N ALA A 168 8.60 -2.56 8.32
CA ALA A 168 7.29 -2.89 8.86
C ALA A 168 6.16 -2.32 7.97
N VAL A 169 6.28 -1.07 7.54
CA VAL A 169 5.31 -0.42 6.64
C VAL A 169 5.31 -1.09 5.27
N GLY A 170 6.46 -1.36 4.65
CA GLY A 170 6.53 -2.08 3.39
C GLY A 170 5.95 -3.50 3.45
N THR A 171 6.14 -4.18 4.59
CA THR A 171 5.46 -5.46 4.84
C THR A 171 3.95 -5.29 4.98
N TRP A 172 3.53 -4.29 5.76
CA TRP A 172 2.12 -3.98 5.95
C TRP A 172 1.42 -3.65 4.64
N ASP A 173 2.08 -2.92 3.75
CA ASP A 173 1.55 -2.54 2.44
C ASP A 173 1.14 -3.77 1.63
N GLU A 174 1.99 -4.80 1.59
CA GLU A 174 1.67 -6.05 0.87
C GLU A 174 0.51 -6.83 1.52
N LEU A 175 0.41 -6.79 2.86
CA LEU A 175 -0.66 -7.47 3.58
C LEU A 175 -2.01 -6.76 3.39
N PHE A 176 -2.02 -5.44 3.43
CA PHE A 176 -3.24 -4.66 3.30
C PHE A 176 -3.62 -4.47 1.84
N PHE A 177 -2.78 -3.82 1.04
CA PHE A 177 -3.14 -3.41 -0.31
C PHE A 177 -3.21 -4.58 -1.29
N ILE A 178 -2.30 -5.56 -1.18
CA ILE A 178 -2.27 -6.70 -2.10
C ILE A 178 -3.09 -7.87 -1.56
N CYS A 179 -2.81 -8.35 -0.35
CA CYS A 179 -3.48 -9.54 0.19
C CYS A 179 -4.91 -9.28 0.71
N THR A 180 -5.28 -8.02 0.96
CA THR A 180 -6.63 -7.64 1.38
C THR A 180 -7.37 -6.89 0.27
N CYS A 181 -6.99 -5.63 -0.03
CA CYS A 181 -7.73 -4.80 -0.98
C CYS A 181 -7.78 -5.41 -2.39
N PHE A 182 -6.63 -5.69 -2.99
CA PHE A 182 -6.58 -6.29 -4.33
C PHE A 182 -7.22 -7.67 -4.36
N ALA A 183 -6.91 -8.55 -3.40
CA ALA A 183 -7.50 -9.89 -3.33
C ALA A 183 -9.03 -9.88 -3.24
N LEU A 184 -9.61 -9.01 -2.40
CA LEU A 184 -11.05 -8.85 -2.26
C LEU A 184 -11.69 -8.24 -3.51
N LEU A 185 -11.09 -7.19 -4.08
CA LEU A 185 -11.56 -6.58 -5.34
C LEU A 185 -11.55 -7.59 -6.50
N ARG A 186 -10.55 -8.48 -6.57
CA ARG A 186 -10.42 -9.51 -7.61
C ARG A 186 -11.53 -10.56 -7.60
N ARG A 187 -12.32 -10.65 -6.54
CA ARG A 187 -13.54 -11.47 -6.49
C ARG A 187 -14.66 -10.91 -7.37
N HIS A 188 -14.64 -9.59 -7.61
CA HIS A 188 -15.73 -8.86 -8.26
C HIS A 188 -15.36 -8.29 -9.64
N MET A 189 -14.08 -8.08 -9.92
CA MET A 189 -13.60 -7.45 -11.15
C MET A 189 -12.26 -8.00 -11.66
N PRO A 190 -11.95 -7.86 -12.97
CA PRO A 190 -10.70 -8.33 -13.56
C PRO A 190 -9.47 -7.64 -12.97
N VAL A 191 -8.28 -8.12 -13.35
CA VAL A 191 -6.99 -7.66 -12.77
C VAL A 191 -6.85 -6.15 -12.83
N TRP A 192 -7.06 -5.54 -13.99
CA TRP A 192 -6.77 -4.12 -14.18
C TRP A 192 -7.68 -3.18 -13.39
N PRO A 193 -9.02 -3.28 -13.43
CA PRO A 193 -9.88 -2.44 -12.58
C PRO A 193 -9.59 -2.62 -11.10
N ALA A 194 -9.39 -3.86 -10.63
CA ALA A 194 -9.05 -4.12 -9.23
C ALA A 194 -7.72 -3.44 -8.87
N ASN A 195 -6.70 -3.57 -9.73
CA ASN A 195 -5.38 -3.02 -9.50
C ASN A 195 -5.39 -1.49 -9.51
N LEU A 196 -6.17 -0.86 -10.40
CA LEU A 196 -6.33 0.59 -10.46
C LEU A 196 -6.99 1.14 -9.19
N VAL A 197 -8.08 0.50 -8.74
CA VAL A 197 -8.78 0.89 -7.50
C VAL A 197 -7.84 0.75 -6.30
N GLN A 198 -7.13 -0.38 -6.19
CA GLN A 198 -6.13 -0.59 -5.15
C GLN A 198 -5.03 0.49 -5.20
N ALA A 199 -4.48 0.76 -6.38
CA ALA A 199 -3.40 1.73 -6.57
C ALA A 199 -3.81 3.13 -6.12
N VAL A 200 -5.06 3.55 -6.35
CA VAL A 200 -5.58 4.82 -5.83
C VAL A 200 -5.59 4.84 -4.29
N ILE A 201 -6.05 3.77 -3.64
CA ILE A 201 -6.05 3.68 -2.16
C ILE A 201 -4.61 3.73 -1.64
N PHE A 202 -3.70 2.93 -2.22
CA PHE A 202 -2.28 2.88 -1.87
C PHE A 202 -1.59 4.23 -2.01
N VAL A 203 -1.73 4.91 -3.15
CA VAL A 203 -1.09 6.20 -3.40
C VAL A 203 -1.67 7.30 -2.50
N SER A 204 -2.97 7.21 -2.17
CA SER A 204 -3.58 8.14 -1.21
C SER A 204 -2.96 7.99 0.18
N PHE A 205 -2.73 6.76 0.64
CA PHE A 205 -2.03 6.49 1.90
C PHE A 205 -0.58 7.00 1.87
N LEU A 206 0.16 6.72 0.79
CA LEU A 206 1.54 7.17 0.65
C LEU A 206 1.69 8.70 0.58
N TRP A 207 0.68 9.40 0.06
CA TRP A 207 0.65 10.85 0.07
C TRP A 207 0.70 11.39 1.50
N GLU A 208 -0.10 10.84 2.41
CA GLU A 208 -0.09 11.24 3.81
C GLU A 208 1.22 10.84 4.50
N LEU A 209 1.75 9.66 4.19
CA LEU A 209 3.01 9.16 4.74
C LEU A 209 4.19 10.11 4.45
N GLY A 210 4.27 10.65 3.23
CA GLY A 210 5.32 11.61 2.86
C GLY A 210 5.65 11.74 1.38
N TYR A 211 5.02 10.97 0.48
CA TYR A 211 5.25 11.03 -0.97
C TYR A 211 4.49 12.19 -1.64
N ARG A 212 4.87 13.42 -1.26
CA ARG A 212 4.26 14.68 -1.75
C ARG A 212 4.78 15.10 -3.14
N ALA A 213 4.33 16.27 -3.60
CA ALA A 213 4.68 16.84 -4.91
C ALA A 213 4.31 15.89 -6.06
N TRP A 214 5.25 15.58 -6.96
CA TRP A 214 5.01 14.66 -8.06
C TRP A 214 5.22 13.18 -7.70
N GLY A 215 5.34 12.86 -6.39
CA GLY A 215 5.44 11.50 -5.86
C GLY A 215 4.41 10.50 -6.42
N PRO A 216 3.13 10.88 -6.64
CA PRO A 216 2.15 10.01 -7.29
C PRO A 216 2.56 9.47 -8.67
N LEU A 217 3.39 10.20 -9.43
CA LEU A 217 3.90 9.71 -10.72
C LEU A 217 4.90 8.56 -10.57
N LEU A 218 5.49 8.37 -9.38
CA LEU A 218 6.38 7.26 -9.04
C LEU A 218 5.63 6.13 -8.35
N THR A 219 4.82 6.46 -7.36
CA THR A 219 4.15 5.47 -6.51
C THR A 219 2.99 4.79 -7.22
N PHE A 220 2.31 5.47 -8.16
CA PHE A 220 1.20 4.85 -8.89
C PHE A 220 1.67 3.75 -9.86
N PRO A 221 2.69 3.94 -10.72
CA PRO A 221 3.26 2.84 -11.50
C PRO A 221 3.79 1.68 -10.64
N PHE A 222 4.41 2.00 -9.49
CA PHE A 222 4.90 0.99 -8.55
C PHE A 222 3.76 0.14 -7.98
N ALA A 223 2.68 0.78 -7.51
CA ALA A 223 1.47 0.11 -7.03
C ALA A 223 0.85 -0.82 -8.08
N LEU A 224 0.79 -0.36 -9.33
CA LEU A 224 0.31 -1.18 -10.44
C LEU A 224 1.21 -2.38 -10.71
N LEU A 225 2.54 -2.19 -10.65
CA LEU A 225 3.50 -3.27 -10.82
C LEU A 225 3.34 -4.33 -9.72
N GLN A 226 3.16 -3.93 -8.45
CA GLN A 226 2.96 -4.86 -7.33
C GLN A 226 1.73 -5.75 -7.54
N GLY A 227 0.57 -5.17 -7.84
CA GLY A 227 -0.65 -5.95 -8.10
C GLY A 227 -0.55 -6.83 -9.34
N TYR A 228 0.16 -6.38 -10.38
CA TYR A 228 0.45 -7.20 -11.56
C TYR A 228 1.36 -8.39 -11.22
N LEU A 229 2.46 -8.16 -10.51
CA LEU A 229 3.40 -9.21 -10.10
C LEU A 229 2.71 -10.23 -9.19
N PHE A 230 1.85 -9.78 -8.26
CA PHE A 230 1.08 -10.69 -7.42
C PHE A 230 0.08 -11.51 -8.24
N ALA A 231 -0.66 -10.90 -9.17
CA ALA A 231 -1.60 -11.61 -10.03
C ALA A 231 -0.92 -12.68 -10.90
N ARG A 232 0.33 -12.44 -11.32
CA ARG A 232 1.12 -13.35 -12.13
C ARG A 232 1.78 -14.46 -11.32
N THR A 233 2.42 -14.12 -10.20
CA THR A 233 3.27 -15.06 -9.43
C THR A 233 2.52 -15.78 -8.32
N ARG A 234 1.45 -15.17 -7.77
CA ARG A 234 0.75 -15.59 -6.54
C ARG A 234 1.69 -15.81 -5.35
N SER A 235 2.76 -15.04 -5.26
CA SER A 235 3.80 -15.19 -4.25
C SER A 235 3.98 -13.92 -3.44
N LEU A 236 3.40 -13.88 -2.23
CA LEU A 236 3.60 -12.77 -1.30
C LEU A 236 5.08 -12.52 -1.05
N GLY A 237 5.86 -13.56 -0.74
CA GLY A 237 7.28 -13.40 -0.43
C GLY A 237 8.11 -12.82 -1.59
N TYR A 238 7.68 -13.01 -2.85
CA TYR A 238 8.38 -12.43 -4.00
C TYR A 238 8.04 -10.94 -4.15
N VAL A 239 6.75 -10.60 -4.11
CA VAL A 239 6.32 -9.19 -4.21
C VAL A 239 6.86 -8.39 -3.02
N LEU A 240 6.80 -8.95 -1.81
CA LEU A 240 7.41 -8.39 -0.61
C LEU A 240 8.92 -8.22 -0.73
N SER A 241 9.65 -9.16 -1.35
CA SER A 241 11.10 -8.98 -1.57
C SER A 241 11.37 -7.81 -2.52
N VAL A 242 10.62 -7.69 -3.62
CA VAL A 242 10.76 -6.57 -4.56
C VAL A 242 10.47 -5.24 -3.84
N HIS A 243 9.41 -5.21 -3.02
CA HIS A 243 9.03 -4.04 -2.24
C HIS A 243 10.12 -3.66 -1.24
N LEU A 244 10.52 -4.58 -0.36
CA LEU A 244 11.52 -4.28 0.68
C LEU A 244 12.88 -3.89 0.09
N LEU A 245 13.24 -4.40 -1.09
CA LEU A 245 14.45 -3.94 -1.79
C LEU A 245 14.30 -2.51 -2.31
N PHE A 246 13.13 -2.13 -2.81
CA PHE A 246 12.84 -0.75 -3.18
C PHE A 246 12.86 0.17 -1.95
N ASP A 247 12.23 -0.25 -0.86
CA ASP A 247 12.16 0.48 0.40
C ASP A 247 13.54 0.66 1.04
N ALA A 248 14.44 -0.32 0.90
CA ALA A 248 15.82 -0.16 1.33
C ALA A 248 16.49 1.02 0.60
N ILE A 249 16.20 1.22 -0.70
CA ILE A 249 16.71 2.36 -1.45
C ILE A 249 16.02 3.65 -1.02
N VAL A 250 14.71 3.64 -0.74
CA VAL A 250 13.97 4.78 -0.17
C VAL A 250 14.61 5.23 1.15
N PHE A 251 14.84 4.29 2.07
CA PHE A 251 15.52 4.52 3.35
C PHE A 251 16.87 5.19 3.13
N LEU A 252 17.72 4.59 2.27
CA LEU A 252 19.04 5.14 1.97
C LEU A 252 18.96 6.55 1.37
N ALA A 253 18.02 6.79 0.44
CA ALA A 253 17.85 8.07 -0.22
C ALA A 253 17.40 9.17 0.75
N ILE A 254 16.49 8.86 1.69
CA ILE A 254 16.02 9.80 2.71
C ILE A 254 17.13 10.11 3.72
N VAL A 255 17.86 9.07 4.18
CA VAL A 255 18.99 9.25 5.09
C VAL A 255 20.07 10.12 4.42
N HIS A 256 20.37 9.85 3.15
CA HIS A 256 21.31 10.66 2.38
C HIS A 256 20.82 12.11 2.19
N ALA A 257 19.54 12.32 1.87
CA ALA A 257 19.00 13.66 1.64
C ALA A 257 19.13 14.57 2.88
N HIS A 258 18.95 14.00 4.07
CA HIS A 258 19.14 14.70 5.34
C HIS A 258 20.61 14.76 5.79
N ASN A 259 21.40 13.73 5.50
CA ASN A 259 22.80 13.61 5.89
C ASN A 259 23.69 13.22 4.70
N PRO A 260 23.99 14.15 3.76
CA PRO A 260 24.67 13.81 2.50
C PRO A 260 26.05 13.17 2.67
N GLY A 261 26.74 13.52 3.76
CA GLY A 261 28.07 13.00 4.08
C GLY A 261 28.08 11.56 4.63
N TRP A 262 26.95 11.00 5.06
CA TRP A 262 26.92 9.67 5.67
C TRP A 262 26.94 8.55 4.62
N ILE A 263 26.28 8.76 3.47
CA ILE A 263 26.11 7.72 2.44
C ILE A 263 26.27 8.35 1.04
N PRO A 264 27.49 8.67 0.59
CA PRO A 264 27.71 9.37 -0.68
C PRO A 264 27.63 8.43 -1.89
N ILE A 265 26.51 7.76 -2.08
CA ILE A 265 26.29 6.77 -3.16
C ILE A 265 25.30 7.24 -4.22
N PHE A 266 24.61 8.37 -4.03
CA PHE A 266 23.55 8.85 -4.93
C PHE A 266 24.01 10.01 -5.81
N VAL A 267 23.40 10.12 -6.99
CA VAL A 267 23.66 11.17 -7.99
C VAL A 267 22.33 11.86 -8.33
N TYR A 268 22.28 13.20 -8.31
CA TYR A 268 21.04 13.98 -8.50
C TYR A 268 21.26 15.45 -8.90
#